data_AF-A0A136PI34-F1
#
_entry.id   AF-A0A136PI34-F1
#
_cell.length_a   1.000
_cell.length_b   1.000
_cell.length_c   1.000
_cell.angle_alpha   90.00
_cell.angle_beta   90.00
_cell.angle_gamma   90.00
#
_symmetry.space_group_name_H-M   'P 1'
#
loop_
_entity.id
_entity.type
_entity.pdbx_description
1 polymer ?
#
loop_
_entity_poly.entity_id
_entity_poly.type
_entity_poly.pdbx_seq_one_letter_code
_entity_poly.pdbx_strand_id
1 'polypeptide(L)'
;EQKAAKGFAGHLAALREGRVTAGLVKVVGVGAAGLGAAALLAADPAVRAHRHRQGQGVVGRTVDVLLGAGVVAGTANLVNLLDLRPGRAVKSGLLLGAPLTRGAHGGIAAGAVGAAAGLLDADLDERVMVGDSGANALGALLGVGLAARCGPVGRAAALAVLAGLTAASERVSFTQVIARTPGLRELDELGRRRD
;
A
#
# COMPACT_ATOMS: atom_id res chain seq x y z
N GLU A 1 27.85 9.34 11.20
CA GLU A 1 27.21 9.35 9.87
C GLU A 1 25.93 8.50 9.91
N GLN A 2 24.89 8.81 9.12
CA GLN A 2 23.54 8.19 9.10
C GLN A 2 22.51 8.61 10.18
N LYS A 3 22.32 9.91 10.45
CA LYS A 3 21.11 10.39 11.18
C LYS A 3 20.29 11.47 10.46
N ALA A 4 20.70 11.93 9.27
CA ALA A 4 20.19 13.20 8.71
C ALA A 4 19.07 13.09 7.64
N ALA A 5 18.58 11.88 7.29
CA ALA A 5 17.53 11.74 6.28
C ALA A 5 16.35 10.90 6.81
N LYS A 6 15.60 11.43 7.78
CA LYS A 6 14.27 10.90 8.10
C LYS A 6 13.22 11.77 7.43
N GLY A 7 12.27 11.15 6.73
CA GLY A 7 11.09 11.80 6.14
C GLY A 7 11.25 12.29 4.70
N PHE A 8 10.13 12.75 4.13
CA PHE A 8 10.03 13.20 2.73
C PHE A 8 10.92 14.42 2.45
N ALA A 9 11.06 15.33 3.42
CA ALA A 9 11.91 16.51 3.32
C ALA A 9 13.40 16.19 3.19
N GLY A 10 13.89 15.16 3.91
CA GLY A 10 15.29 14.71 3.82
C GLY A 10 15.63 14.11 2.46
N HIS A 11 14.68 13.38 1.86
CA HIS A 11 14.84 12.85 0.50
C HIS A 11 14.83 13.97 -0.56
N LEU A 12 13.96 14.97 -0.41
CA LEU A 12 13.89 16.10 -1.33
C LEU A 12 15.15 16.99 -1.26
N ALA A 13 15.70 17.18 -0.06
CA ALA A 13 16.98 17.88 0.13
C ALA A 13 18.14 17.11 -0.51
N ALA A 14 18.24 15.79 -0.30
CA ALA A 14 19.26 14.96 -0.93
C ALA A 14 19.15 14.94 -2.47
N LEU A 15 17.93 14.98 -3.01
CA LEU A 15 17.67 15.08 -4.45
C LEU A 15 18.20 16.39 -5.03
N ARG A 16 18.00 17.51 -4.33
CA ARG A 16 18.52 18.83 -4.72
C ARG A 16 20.05 18.88 -4.74
N GLU A 17 20.69 18.01 -3.97
CA GLU A 17 22.14 17.82 -3.93
C GLU A 17 22.63 16.77 -4.95
N GLY A 18 21.77 16.29 -5.85
CA GLY A 18 22.10 15.32 -6.90
C GLY A 18 22.34 13.90 -6.41
N ARG A 19 22.02 13.58 -5.14
CA ARG A 19 22.23 12.23 -4.60
C ARG A 19 21.02 11.34 -4.85
N VAL A 20 21.21 10.31 -5.67
CA VAL A 20 20.24 9.22 -5.82
C VAL A 20 20.30 8.34 -4.58
N THR A 21 19.23 8.36 -3.78
CA THR A 21 19.10 7.51 -2.60
C THR A 21 18.33 6.24 -2.94
N ALA A 22 18.56 5.15 -2.19
CA ALA A 22 17.75 3.94 -2.31
C ALA A 22 16.25 4.22 -2.08
N GLY A 23 15.91 5.18 -1.21
CA GLY A 23 14.53 5.62 -0.97
C GLY A 23 13.90 6.24 -2.21
N LEU A 24 14.63 7.08 -2.94
CA LEU A 24 14.14 7.65 -4.21
C LEU A 24 13.90 6.57 -5.26
N VAL A 25 14.83 5.62 -5.41
CA VAL A 25 14.68 4.50 -6.35
C VAL A 25 13.42 3.68 -6.03
N LYS A 26 13.13 3.43 -4.74
CA LYS A 26 11.90 2.77 -4.31
C LYS A 26 10.65 3.58 -4.68
N VAL A 27 10.61 4.87 -4.38
CA VAL A 27 9.46 5.73 -4.70
C VAL A 27 9.20 5.77 -6.20
N VAL A 28 10.25 5.94 -7.01
CA VAL A 28 10.14 5.95 -8.48
C VAL A 28 9.70 4.59 -8.99
N GLY A 29 10.29 3.50 -8.50
CA GLY A 29 9.94 2.14 -8.91
C GLY A 29 8.50 1.78 -8.59
N VAL A 30 8.06 2.01 -7.36
CA VAL A 30 6.66 1.77 -6.93
C VAL A 30 5.70 2.71 -7.67
N GLY A 31 6.07 3.97 -7.88
CA GLY A 31 5.28 4.94 -8.64
C GLY A 31 5.10 4.53 -10.09
N ALA A 32 6.17 4.11 -10.76
CA ALA A 32 6.14 3.63 -12.15
C ALA A 32 5.34 2.33 -12.28
N ALA A 33 5.54 1.37 -11.36
CA ALA A 33 4.76 0.14 -11.33
C ALA A 33 3.26 0.42 -11.09
N GLY A 34 2.95 1.34 -10.16
CA GLY A 34 1.58 1.77 -9.89
C GLY A 34 0.93 2.45 -11.09
N LEU A 35 1.67 3.29 -11.82
CA LEU A 35 1.19 3.93 -13.04
C LEU A 35 0.92 2.90 -14.15
N GLY A 36 1.84 1.95 -14.36
CA GLY A 36 1.67 0.87 -15.31
C GLY A 36 0.44 0.00 -14.97
N ALA A 37 0.29 -0.39 -13.71
CA ALA A 37 -0.87 -1.17 -13.26
C ALA A 37 -2.18 -0.39 -13.44
N ALA A 38 -2.22 0.90 -13.09
CA ALA A 38 -3.40 1.73 -13.28
C ALA A 38 -3.76 1.95 -14.76
N ALA A 39 -2.77 2.06 -15.64
CA ALA A 39 -2.99 2.14 -17.09
C ALA A 39 -3.56 0.82 -17.65
N LEU A 40 -3.06 -0.34 -17.20
CA LEU A 40 -3.62 -1.64 -17.56
C LEU A 40 -5.07 -1.79 -17.06
N LEU A 41 -5.36 -1.39 -15.81
CA LEU A 41 -6.72 -1.36 -15.30
C LEU A 41 -7.63 -0.42 -16.11
N ALA A 42 -7.12 0.71 -16.60
CA ALA A 42 -7.90 1.62 -17.42
C ALA A 42 -8.20 1.04 -18.83
N ALA A 43 -7.44 0.05 -19.28
CA ALA A 43 -7.70 -0.69 -20.52
C ALA A 43 -8.69 -1.86 -20.32
N ASP A 44 -8.79 -2.39 -19.09
CA ASP A 44 -9.66 -3.52 -18.75
C ASP A 44 -11.16 -3.20 -19.00
N PRO A 45 -11.89 -4.02 -19.81
CA PRO A 45 -13.28 -3.77 -20.13
C PRO A 45 -14.23 -3.72 -18.92
N ALA A 46 -14.01 -4.56 -17.91
CA ALA A 46 -14.86 -4.61 -16.72
C ALA A 46 -14.65 -3.37 -15.84
N VAL A 47 -13.41 -2.89 -15.72
CA VAL A 47 -13.11 -1.62 -15.03
C VAL A 47 -13.71 -0.43 -15.79
N ARG A 48 -13.60 -0.43 -17.12
CA ARG A 48 -14.14 0.62 -18.01
C ARG A 48 -15.66 0.67 -18.04
N ALA A 49 -16.33 -0.44 -17.79
CA ALA A 49 -17.79 -0.53 -17.77
C ALA A 49 -18.43 0.29 -16.64
N HIS A 50 -17.66 0.74 -15.64
CA HIS A 50 -18.15 1.58 -14.56
C HIS A 50 -18.81 2.86 -15.09
N ARG A 51 -20.07 3.12 -14.69
CA ARG A 51 -20.90 4.24 -15.20
C ARG A 51 -20.20 5.59 -15.23
N HIS A 52 -19.48 5.94 -14.16
CA HIS A 52 -18.76 7.23 -14.08
C HIS A 52 -17.47 7.32 -14.94
N ARG A 53 -17.05 6.21 -15.57
CA ARG A 53 -15.96 6.17 -16.56
C ARG A 53 -16.48 6.23 -17.99
N GLN A 54 -17.71 5.76 -18.21
CA GLN A 54 -18.37 5.85 -19.50
C GLN A 54 -18.56 7.34 -19.86
N GLY A 55 -18.09 7.73 -21.05
CA GLY A 55 -18.16 9.11 -21.53
C GLY A 55 -17.05 10.04 -21.03
N GLN A 56 -16.07 9.57 -20.24
CA GLN A 56 -14.92 10.40 -19.89
C GLN A 56 -14.07 10.73 -21.12
N GLY A 57 -13.79 12.01 -21.32
CA GLY A 57 -12.77 12.49 -22.25
C GLY A 57 -11.35 12.11 -21.83
N VAL A 58 -10.35 12.50 -22.63
CA VAL A 58 -8.93 12.18 -22.39
C VAL A 58 -8.50 12.62 -20.98
N VAL A 59 -8.83 13.85 -20.58
CA VAL A 59 -8.46 14.40 -19.27
C VAL A 59 -9.03 13.57 -18.11
N GLY A 60 -10.31 13.21 -18.18
CA GLY A 60 -10.95 12.41 -17.12
C GLY A 60 -10.32 11.03 -16.96
N ARG A 61 -9.95 10.39 -18.08
CA ARG A 61 -9.24 9.11 -18.06
C ARG A 61 -7.83 9.24 -17.48
N THR A 62 -7.09 10.28 -17.86
CA THR A 62 -5.76 10.55 -17.29
C THR A 62 -5.84 10.75 -15.79
N VAL A 63 -6.81 11.53 -15.29
CA VAL A 63 -7.03 11.72 -13.86
C VAL A 63 -7.37 10.39 -13.17
N ASP A 64 -8.28 9.58 -13.73
CA ASP A 64 -8.63 8.27 -13.14
C ASP A 64 -7.43 7.31 -13.08
N VAL A 65 -6.53 7.34 -14.07
CA VAL A 65 -5.27 6.59 -14.06
C VAL A 65 -4.34 7.10 -12.96
N LEU A 66 -4.14 8.42 -12.84
CA LEU A 66 -3.30 9.00 -11.80
C LEU A 66 -3.84 8.71 -10.39
N LEU A 67 -5.15 8.77 -10.20
CA LEU A 67 -5.79 8.34 -8.95
C LEU A 67 -5.54 6.87 -8.67
N GLY A 68 -5.68 5.99 -9.67
CA GLY A 68 -5.36 4.57 -9.55
C GLY A 68 -3.90 4.34 -9.16
N ALA A 69 -2.97 5.02 -9.82
CA ALA A 69 -1.54 4.92 -9.55
C ALA A 69 -1.21 5.38 -8.11
N GLY A 70 -1.83 6.48 -7.68
CA GLY A 70 -1.72 6.98 -6.31
C GLY A 70 -2.26 6.00 -5.29
N VAL A 71 -3.39 5.33 -5.54
CA VAL A 71 -3.92 4.29 -4.65
C VAL A 71 -2.95 3.11 -4.55
N VAL A 72 -2.39 2.64 -5.67
CA VAL A 72 -1.42 1.54 -5.67
C VAL A 72 -0.18 1.91 -4.85
N ALA A 73 0.44 3.04 -5.17
CA ALA A 73 1.65 3.51 -4.49
C ALA A 73 1.40 3.85 -3.01
N GLY A 74 0.27 4.48 -2.70
CA GLY A 74 -0.12 4.82 -1.34
C GLY A 74 -0.39 3.59 -0.48
N THR A 75 -1.00 2.55 -1.05
CA THR A 75 -1.24 1.28 -0.34
C THR A 75 0.07 0.53 -0.09
N ALA A 76 0.98 0.50 -1.08
CA ALA A 76 2.34 -0.02 -0.90
C ALA A 76 3.07 0.70 0.25
N ASN A 77 3.06 2.04 0.24
CA ASN A 77 3.67 2.85 1.29
C ASN A 77 3.04 2.58 2.66
N LEU A 78 1.70 2.49 2.76
CA LEU A 78 1.02 2.22 4.03
C LEU A 78 1.42 0.85 4.60
N VAL A 79 1.41 -0.22 3.80
CA VAL A 79 1.81 -1.55 4.27
C VAL A 79 3.28 -1.55 4.69
N ASN A 80 4.15 -0.87 3.94
CA ASN A 80 5.55 -0.69 4.32
C ASN A 80 5.71 0.09 5.65
N LEU A 81 4.90 1.12 5.91
CA LEU A 81 4.91 1.85 7.17
C LEU A 81 4.43 0.99 8.36
N LEU A 82 3.65 -0.05 8.10
CA LEU A 82 3.21 -1.02 9.10
C LEU A 82 4.24 -2.14 9.29
N ASP A 83 5.24 -2.29 8.43
CA ASP A 83 6.29 -3.33 8.54
C ASP A 83 7.39 -2.95 9.54
N LEU A 84 7.00 -2.59 10.77
CA LEU A 84 7.94 -2.21 11.84
C LEU A 84 8.10 -3.28 12.90
N ARG A 85 7.26 -4.32 12.85
CA ARG A 85 7.33 -5.44 13.78
C ARG A 85 6.80 -6.72 13.10
N PRO A 86 7.36 -7.90 13.45
CA PRO A 86 6.89 -9.21 13.01
C PRO A 86 5.36 -9.39 12.99
N GLY A 87 4.82 -9.91 11.90
CA GLY A 87 3.41 -10.17 11.67
C GLY A 87 2.55 -8.97 11.28
N ARG A 88 3.01 -7.72 11.48
CA ARG A 88 2.13 -6.55 11.32
C ARG A 88 1.76 -6.29 9.86
N ALA A 89 2.73 -6.29 8.95
CA ALA A 89 2.49 -6.12 7.52
C ALA A 89 1.59 -7.24 6.97
N VAL A 90 1.87 -8.49 7.36
CA VAL A 90 1.07 -9.66 6.95
C VAL A 90 -0.37 -9.56 7.45
N LYS A 91 -0.60 -9.33 8.75
CA LYS A 91 -1.95 -9.18 9.32
C LYS A 91 -2.72 -8.05 8.64
N SER A 92 -2.07 -6.90 8.46
CA SER A 92 -2.68 -5.75 7.80
C SER A 92 -3.07 -6.10 6.35
N GLY A 93 -2.19 -6.78 5.63
CA GLY A 93 -2.47 -7.25 4.28
C GLY A 93 -3.59 -8.28 4.21
N LEU A 94 -3.69 -9.19 5.18
CA LEU A 94 -4.79 -10.15 5.29
C LEU A 94 -6.13 -9.44 5.57
N LEU A 95 -6.15 -8.51 6.52
CA LEU A 95 -7.36 -7.76 6.89
C LEU A 95 -7.87 -6.87 5.74
N LEU A 96 -6.95 -6.18 5.07
CA LEU A 96 -7.29 -5.34 3.92
C LEU A 96 -7.64 -6.18 2.68
N GLY A 97 -6.93 -7.29 2.47
CA GLY A 97 -7.03 -8.10 1.27
C GLY A 97 -8.16 -9.10 1.25
N ALA A 98 -8.53 -9.69 2.40
CA ALA A 98 -9.62 -10.66 2.49
C ALA A 98 -10.93 -10.19 1.83
N PRO A 99 -11.46 -8.97 2.11
CA PRO A 99 -12.66 -8.49 1.44
C PRO A 99 -12.45 -8.21 -0.06
N LEU A 100 -11.22 -7.98 -0.51
CA LEU A 100 -10.87 -7.74 -1.92
C LEU A 100 -10.81 -9.02 -2.75
N THR A 101 -10.78 -10.21 -2.14
CA THR A 101 -10.73 -11.50 -2.86
C THR A 101 -12.00 -11.85 -3.64
N ARG A 102 -13.07 -11.09 -3.45
CA ARG A 102 -14.38 -11.33 -4.08
C ARG A 102 -14.58 -10.50 -5.35
N GLY A 103 -15.38 -11.02 -6.28
CA GLY A 103 -15.79 -10.31 -7.50
C GLY A 103 -14.81 -10.51 -8.67
N ALA A 104 -15.07 -9.80 -9.77
CA ALA A 104 -14.40 -10.01 -11.06
C ALA A 104 -12.87 -9.86 -11.02
N HIS A 105 -12.35 -9.00 -10.13
CA HIS A 105 -10.91 -8.75 -9.97
C HIS A 105 -10.33 -9.39 -8.70
N GLY A 106 -11.09 -10.27 -8.05
CA GLY A 106 -10.72 -10.86 -6.76
C GLY A 106 -9.43 -11.68 -6.78
N GLY A 107 -9.09 -12.26 -7.93
CA GLY A 107 -7.87 -13.06 -8.11
C GLY A 107 -6.58 -12.31 -7.80
N ILE A 108 -6.52 -11.00 -8.06
CA ILE A 108 -5.35 -10.16 -7.78
C ILE A 108 -5.06 -10.13 -6.28
N ALA A 109 -6.10 -9.88 -5.47
CA ALA A 109 -5.99 -9.88 -4.02
C ALA A 109 -5.84 -11.29 -3.46
N ALA A 110 -6.52 -12.29 -4.03
CA ALA A 110 -6.49 -13.67 -3.54
C ALA A 110 -5.08 -14.28 -3.55
N GLY A 111 -4.30 -14.04 -4.61
CA GLY A 111 -2.90 -14.50 -4.66
C GLY A 111 -2.03 -13.86 -3.58
N ALA A 112 -2.15 -12.53 -3.39
CA ALA A 112 -1.40 -11.80 -2.38
C ALA A 112 -1.80 -12.22 -0.95
N VAL A 113 -3.11 -12.38 -0.69
CA VAL A 113 -3.65 -12.84 0.59
C VAL A 113 -3.23 -14.28 0.89
N GLY A 114 -3.27 -15.17 -0.10
CA GLY A 114 -2.83 -16.56 0.06
C GLY A 114 -1.33 -16.65 0.39
N ALA A 115 -0.50 -15.89 -0.32
CA ALA A 115 0.93 -15.80 -0.04
C ALA A 115 1.20 -15.23 1.37
N ALA A 116 0.52 -14.15 1.75
CA ALA A 116 0.62 -13.57 3.08
C ALA A 116 0.20 -14.57 4.17
N ALA A 117 -0.90 -15.31 3.96
CA ALA A 117 -1.38 -16.33 4.90
C ALA A 117 -0.37 -17.47 5.07
N GLY A 118 0.26 -17.93 3.98
CA GLY A 118 1.30 -18.96 4.02
C GLY A 118 2.58 -18.53 4.74
N LEU A 119 2.89 -17.23 4.75
CA LEU A 119 4.04 -16.66 5.46
C LEU A 119 3.75 -16.26 6.90
N LEU A 120 2.47 -16.18 7.30
CA LEU A 120 2.06 -15.60 8.58
C LEU A 120 2.73 -16.26 9.78
N ASP A 121 2.75 -17.59 9.83
CA ASP A 121 3.34 -18.32 10.96
C ASP A 121 4.86 -18.10 11.06
N ALA A 122 5.56 -18.19 9.93
CA ALA A 122 7.01 -17.98 9.89
C ALA A 122 7.40 -16.53 10.20
N ASP A 123 6.58 -15.55 9.79
CA ASP A 123 6.79 -14.13 10.08
C ASP A 123 6.48 -13.81 11.55
N LEU A 124 5.45 -14.42 12.13
CA LEU A 124 5.09 -14.30 13.56
C LEU A 124 6.11 -14.94 14.50
N ASP A 125 6.69 -16.06 14.10
CA ASP A 125 7.79 -16.74 14.81
C ASP A 125 9.16 -16.09 14.57
N GLU A 126 9.20 -14.97 13.83
CA GLU A 126 10.41 -14.20 13.53
C GLU A 126 11.49 -15.02 12.77
N ARG A 127 11.08 -16.11 12.11
CA ARG A 127 11.96 -16.95 11.26
C ARG A 127 12.24 -16.29 9.92
N VAL A 128 11.25 -15.56 9.42
CA VAL A 128 11.36 -14.74 8.21
C VAL A 128 10.84 -13.35 8.51
N MET A 129 11.30 -12.38 7.73
CA MET A 129 10.67 -11.06 7.69
C MET A 129 10.23 -10.81 6.26
N VAL A 130 8.97 -10.43 6.07
CA VAL A 130 8.46 -9.95 4.76
C VAL A 130 9.36 -8.85 4.20
N GLY A 131 9.74 -7.90 5.06
CA GLY A 131 10.63 -6.79 4.74
C GLY A 131 10.05 -5.83 3.71
N ASP A 132 10.81 -4.77 3.42
CA ASP A 132 10.38 -3.71 2.50
C ASP A 132 9.88 -4.23 1.15
N SER A 133 10.57 -5.20 0.54
CA SER A 133 10.19 -5.73 -0.78
C SER A 133 8.84 -6.44 -0.73
N GLY A 134 8.64 -7.31 0.25
CA GLY A 134 7.39 -8.04 0.40
C GLY A 134 6.24 -7.14 0.83
N ALA A 135 6.49 -6.17 1.71
CA ALA A 135 5.48 -5.23 2.20
C ALA A 135 5.01 -4.29 1.09
N ASN A 136 5.94 -3.75 0.29
CA ASN A 136 5.60 -2.94 -0.88
C ASN A 136 4.86 -3.76 -1.95
N ALA A 137 5.30 -4.99 -2.23
CA ALA A 137 4.63 -5.86 -3.20
C ALA A 137 3.19 -6.22 -2.76
N LEU A 138 3.03 -6.63 -1.49
CA LEU A 138 1.73 -6.92 -0.89
C LEU A 138 0.81 -5.69 -0.96
N GLY A 139 1.27 -4.54 -0.49
CA GLY A 139 0.49 -3.31 -0.53
C GLY A 139 0.17 -2.84 -1.95
N ALA A 140 1.09 -3.00 -2.90
CA ALA A 140 0.82 -2.66 -4.30
C ALA A 140 -0.28 -3.55 -4.90
N LEU A 141 -0.22 -4.88 -4.70
CA LEU A 141 -1.24 -5.80 -5.20
C LEU A 141 -2.62 -5.54 -4.59
N LEU A 142 -2.67 -5.25 -3.29
CA LEU A 142 -3.91 -4.85 -2.61
C LEU A 142 -4.43 -3.51 -3.14
N GLY A 143 -3.54 -2.55 -3.40
CA GLY A 143 -3.87 -1.27 -4.03
C GLY A 143 -4.42 -1.42 -5.44
N VAL A 144 -3.90 -2.36 -6.24
CA VAL A 144 -4.46 -2.71 -7.56
C VAL A 144 -5.86 -3.29 -7.40
N GLY A 145 -6.06 -4.24 -6.48
CA GLY A 145 -7.38 -4.79 -6.18
C GLY A 145 -8.40 -3.73 -5.75
N LEU A 146 -7.99 -2.80 -4.88
CA LEU A 146 -8.82 -1.67 -4.45
C LEU A 146 -9.15 -0.73 -5.62
N ALA A 147 -8.15 -0.36 -6.43
CA ALA A 147 -8.33 0.51 -7.58
C ALA A 147 -9.23 -0.12 -8.66
N ALA A 148 -9.17 -1.44 -8.83
CA ALA A 148 -10.03 -2.16 -9.77
C ALA A 148 -11.51 -2.19 -9.30
N ARG A 149 -11.75 -2.29 -7.99
CA ARG A 149 -13.10 -2.33 -7.42
C ARG A 149 -13.78 -0.97 -7.35
N CYS A 150 -13.03 0.11 -7.22
CA CYS A 150 -13.58 1.45 -7.04
C CYS A 150 -13.77 2.18 -8.38
N GLY A 151 -14.83 3.00 -8.47
CA GLY A 151 -14.94 4.07 -9.46
C GLY A 151 -13.99 5.25 -9.16
N PRO A 152 -13.98 6.30 -10.02
CA PRO A 152 -13.09 7.45 -9.84
C PRO A 152 -13.22 8.15 -8.47
N VAL A 153 -14.45 8.32 -7.96
CA VAL A 153 -14.70 8.90 -6.64
C VAL A 153 -14.15 8.03 -5.52
N GLY A 154 -14.34 6.71 -5.61
CA GLY A 154 -13.79 5.77 -4.63
C GLY A 154 -12.26 5.77 -4.62
N ARG A 155 -11.62 5.88 -5.79
CA ARG A 155 -10.15 6.04 -5.89
C ARG A 155 -9.68 7.35 -5.26
N ALA A 156 -10.37 8.45 -5.52
CA ALA A 156 -10.04 9.74 -4.91
C ALA A 156 -10.18 9.71 -3.38
N ALA A 157 -11.27 9.13 -2.86
CA ALA A 157 -11.47 8.95 -1.43
C ALA A 157 -10.38 8.07 -0.80
N ALA A 158 -10.07 6.92 -1.43
CA ALA A 158 -9.02 6.02 -0.96
C ALA A 158 -7.65 6.72 -0.93
N LEU A 159 -7.31 7.46 -1.99
CA LEU A 159 -6.07 8.22 -2.07
C LEU A 159 -6.00 9.31 -0.99
N ALA A 160 -7.10 10.01 -0.73
CA ALA A 160 -7.17 11.01 0.32
C ALA A 160 -6.90 10.39 1.72
N VAL A 161 -7.49 9.22 2.01
CA VAL A 161 -7.21 8.49 3.26
C VAL A 161 -5.74 8.06 3.32
N LEU A 162 -5.21 7.47 2.26
CA LEU A 162 -3.80 7.02 2.19
C LEU A 162 -2.81 8.18 2.37
N ALA A 163 -3.08 9.32 1.73
CA ALA A 163 -2.30 10.54 1.86
C ALA A 163 -2.39 11.10 3.29
N GLY A 164 -3.59 11.13 3.88
CA GLY A 164 -3.80 11.55 5.26
C GLY A 164 -3.06 10.68 6.27
N LEU A 165 -3.11 9.36 6.11
CA LEU A 165 -2.34 8.41 6.94
C LEU A 165 -0.83 8.62 6.75
N THR A 166 -0.37 8.77 5.51
CA THR A 166 1.04 9.04 5.22
C THR A 166 1.51 10.32 5.91
N ALA A 167 0.77 11.41 5.80
CA ALA A 167 1.08 12.67 6.47
C ALA A 167 1.04 12.54 8.01
N ALA A 168 0.06 11.81 8.56
CA ALA A 168 -0.03 11.55 9.99
C ALA A 168 1.18 10.76 10.51
N SER A 169 1.71 9.83 9.71
CA SER A 169 2.88 9.02 10.09
C SER A 169 4.16 9.83 10.31
N GLU A 170 4.26 11.03 9.71
CA GLU A 170 5.40 11.92 9.93
C GLU A 170 5.38 12.59 11.31
N ARG A 171 4.19 12.73 11.90
CA ARG A 171 3.98 13.41 13.18
C ARG A 171 3.76 12.43 14.33
N VAL A 172 3.15 11.28 14.04
CA VAL A 172 2.71 10.32 15.05
C VAL A 172 3.21 8.92 14.68
N SER A 173 3.82 8.23 15.65
CA SER A 173 4.23 6.84 15.47
C SER A 173 3.00 5.93 15.47
N PHE A 174 2.73 5.26 14.34
CA PHE A 174 1.69 4.24 14.27
C PHE A 174 1.88 3.13 15.29
N THR A 175 3.13 2.74 15.59
CA THR A 175 3.42 1.78 16.65
C THR A 175 2.92 2.26 18.01
N GLN A 176 3.10 3.54 18.35
CA GLN A 176 2.60 4.08 19.61
C GLN A 176 1.07 4.17 19.65
N VAL A 177 0.45 4.52 18.52
CA VAL A 177 -1.02 4.54 18.40
C VAL A 177 -1.58 3.13 18.62
N ILE A 178 -1.07 2.15 17.87
CA ILE A 178 -1.48 0.74 17.99
C ILE A 178 -1.31 0.23 19.42
N ALA A 179 -0.17 0.52 20.06
CA ALA A 179 0.11 0.06 21.42
C ALA A 179 -0.80 0.71 22.49
N ARG A 180 -1.34 1.90 22.24
CA ARG A 180 -2.20 2.65 23.18
C ARG A 180 -3.70 2.42 22.94
N THR A 181 -4.09 1.80 21.83
CA THR A 181 -5.49 1.55 21.50
C THR A 181 -5.86 0.09 21.81
N PRO A 182 -6.76 -0.15 22.79
CA PRO A 182 -7.31 -1.48 23.05
C PRO A 182 -7.91 -2.11 21.79
N GLY A 183 -7.84 -3.43 21.66
CA GLY A 183 -8.18 -4.14 20.41
C GLY A 183 -7.10 -4.08 19.32
N LEU A 184 -6.58 -2.89 18.96
CA LEU A 184 -5.47 -2.80 18.00
C LEU A 184 -4.18 -3.39 18.56
N ARG A 185 -3.89 -3.13 19.83
CA ARG A 185 -2.76 -3.76 20.54
C ARG A 185 -2.89 -5.28 20.58
N GLU A 186 -4.07 -5.78 20.93
CA GLU A 186 -4.33 -7.22 21.04
C GLU A 186 -4.17 -7.91 19.68
N LEU A 187 -4.70 -7.31 18.62
CA LEU A 187 -4.51 -7.78 17.25
C LEU A 187 -3.03 -7.77 16.85
N ASP A 188 -2.29 -6.70 17.18
CA ASP A 188 -0.86 -6.59 16.89
C ASP A 188 -0.05 -7.68 17.60
N GLU A 189 -0.36 -7.95 18.87
CA GLU A 189 0.29 -8.95 19.72
C GLU A 189 -0.16 -10.39 19.41
N LEU A 190 -1.34 -10.59 18.83
CA LEU A 190 -1.92 -11.91 18.58
C LEU A 190 -0.97 -12.81 17.79
N GLY A 191 -0.61 -13.96 18.34
CA GLY A 191 0.26 -14.95 17.68
C GLY A 191 1.73 -14.59 17.64
N ARG A 192 2.16 -13.44 18.18
CA ARG A 192 3.58 -13.14 18.35
C ARG A 192 4.15 -13.92 19.53
N ARG A 193 5.45 -14.18 19.47
CA ARG A 193 6.20 -14.65 20.62
C ARG A 193 6.10 -13.62 21.76
N ARG A 194 5.77 -14.12 22.94
CA ARG A 194 5.85 -13.37 24.19
C ARG A 194 7.18 -13.75 24.82
N ASP A 195 8.12 -12.82 24.79
CA ASP A 195 9.32 -12.92 25.62
C ASP A 195 8.95 -12.75 27.10
#